data_AF-A0A2B2CC89-F1
#
_entry.id   AF-A0A2B2CC89-F1
#
_cell.length_a   1.000
_cell.length_b   1.000
_cell.length_c   1.000
_cell.angle_alpha   90.00
_cell.angle_beta   90.00
_cell.angle_gamma   90.00
#
_symmetry.space_group_name_H-M   'P 1'
#
loop_
_entity.id
_entity.type
_entity.pdbx_description
1 polymer ?
#
loop_
_entity_poly.entity_id
_entity_poly.type
_entity_poly.pdbx_seq_one_letter_code
_entity_poly.pdbx_strand_id
1 'polypeptide(L)'
;MSAFGGMPQAELSKGLKQLKGEHPPLLKQLDDMYELTQKIDQEIGIETNFSALITSVKEFKTALDPHSEREEGVLFPMMGVYIGTTSGPIAVMEYEHDQAKTKIGEFLTNIENKSGAIEEMKKAAQLVQSAYFILTEHFSKEENVLFPMAERMLTDEEKEELYQKIQEK
;
A
#
# COMPACT_ATOMS: atom_id res chain seq x y z
N MET A 1 -22.91 -26.94 -21.14
CA MET A 1 -22.55 -25.56 -20.75
C MET A 1 -21.47 -25.64 -19.70
N SER A 2 -20.21 -25.37 -20.07
CA SER A 2 -19.11 -25.02 -19.16
C SER A 2 -17.95 -24.59 -20.04
N ALA A 3 -17.86 -23.29 -20.27
CA ALA A 3 -16.74 -22.64 -20.95
C ALA A 3 -16.38 -21.40 -20.15
N PHE A 4 -15.88 -21.60 -18.93
CA PHE A 4 -14.99 -20.63 -18.30
C PHE A 4 -13.57 -21.09 -18.60
N GLY A 5 -13.16 -20.88 -19.86
CA GLY A 5 -11.74 -20.87 -20.17
C GLY A 5 -11.14 -19.70 -19.41
N GLY A 6 -10.22 -19.99 -18.49
CA GLY A 6 -9.40 -18.95 -17.88
C GLY A 6 -8.72 -18.17 -19.00
N MET A 7 -9.14 -16.93 -19.21
CA MET A 7 -8.48 -16.05 -20.17
C MET A 7 -7.01 -15.92 -19.76
N PRO A 8 -6.06 -15.92 -20.71
CA PRO A 8 -4.67 -15.62 -20.40
C PRO A 8 -4.63 -14.29 -19.64
N GLN A 9 -3.92 -14.25 -18.51
CA GLN A 9 -3.66 -13.00 -17.82
C GLN A 9 -2.87 -12.13 -18.80
N ALA A 10 -3.54 -11.12 -19.38
CA ALA A 10 -2.93 -10.23 -20.34
C ALA A 10 -1.66 -9.64 -19.73
N GLU A 11 -0.57 -9.65 -20.49
CA GLU A 11 0.68 -9.08 -20.05
C GLU A 11 0.48 -7.59 -19.76
N LEU A 12 0.79 -7.16 -18.54
CA LEU A 12 0.63 -5.75 -18.13
C LEU A 12 1.53 -4.84 -18.99
N SER A 13 1.00 -3.66 -19.31
CA SER A 13 1.76 -2.55 -19.90
C SER A 13 2.89 -2.09 -18.99
N LYS A 14 3.85 -1.33 -19.56
CA LYS A 14 5.07 -0.91 -18.85
C LYS A 14 4.76 -0.15 -17.56
N GLY A 15 3.81 0.78 -17.60
CA GLY A 15 3.39 1.56 -16.43
C GLY A 15 2.85 0.68 -15.31
N LEU A 16 1.89 -0.21 -15.63
CA LEU A 16 1.31 -1.14 -14.66
C LEU A 16 2.32 -2.17 -14.15
N LYS A 17 3.26 -2.62 -14.98
CA LYS A 17 4.37 -3.49 -14.55
C LYS A 17 5.29 -2.79 -13.56
N GLN A 18 5.55 -1.50 -13.75
CA GLN A 18 6.37 -0.73 -12.83
C GLN A 18 5.68 -0.61 -11.47
N LEU A 19 4.42 -0.17 -11.43
CA LEU A 19 3.66 -0.05 -10.18
C LEU A 19 3.62 -1.39 -9.43
N LYS A 20 3.27 -2.47 -10.12
CA LYS A 20 3.34 -3.83 -9.55
C LYS A 20 4.75 -4.22 -9.09
N GLY A 21 5.79 -3.77 -9.80
CA GLY A 21 7.19 -4.02 -9.45
C GLY A 21 7.68 -3.28 -8.21
N GLU A 22 6.94 -2.27 -7.76
CA GLU A 22 7.22 -1.53 -6.51
C GLU A 22 6.71 -2.29 -5.27
N HIS A 23 5.76 -3.22 -5.43
CA HIS A 23 5.16 -3.94 -4.30
C HIS A 23 6.11 -4.89 -3.56
N PRO A 24 6.95 -5.72 -4.22
CA PRO A 24 7.80 -6.68 -3.51
C PRO A 24 8.70 -6.07 -2.41
N PRO A 25 9.44 -4.96 -2.65
CA PRO A 25 10.21 -4.33 -1.57
C PRO A 25 9.32 -3.72 -0.47
N LEU A 26 8.15 -3.17 -0.82
CA LEU A 26 7.20 -2.62 0.16
C LEU A 26 6.60 -3.72 1.06
N LEU A 27 6.17 -4.83 0.46
CA LEU A 27 5.69 -6.02 1.18
C LEU A 27 6.75 -6.58 2.11
N LYS A 28 8.01 -6.63 1.67
CA LYS A 28 9.10 -7.07 2.54
C LYS A 28 9.27 -6.16 3.77
N GLN A 29 9.22 -4.84 3.58
CA GLN A 29 9.30 -3.89 4.69
C GLN A 29 8.10 -4.02 5.65
N LEU A 30 6.91 -4.27 5.11
CA LEU A 30 5.70 -4.57 5.89
C LEU A 30 5.88 -5.83 6.74
N ASP A 31 6.36 -6.93 6.17
CA ASP A 31 6.63 -8.17 6.90
C ASP A 31 7.66 -7.97 8.01
N ASP A 32 8.79 -7.30 7.70
CA ASP A 32 9.84 -6.99 8.69
C ASP A 32 9.26 -6.16 9.87
N MET A 33 8.43 -5.15 9.59
CA MET A 33 7.75 -4.36 10.63
C MET A 33 6.76 -5.20 11.43
N TYR A 34 5.98 -6.06 10.77
CA TYR A 34 5.01 -6.92 11.43
C TYR A 34 5.70 -7.86 12.43
N GLU A 35 6.84 -8.45 12.07
CA GLU A 35 7.63 -9.26 13.01
C GLU A 35 8.06 -8.48 14.27
N LEU A 36 8.40 -7.20 14.12
CA LEU A 36 8.72 -6.33 15.27
C LEU A 36 7.49 -6.13 16.16
N THR A 37 6.31 -5.90 15.57
CA THR A 37 5.05 -5.79 16.34
C THR A 37 4.75 -7.07 17.12
N GLN A 38 5.01 -8.25 16.53
CA GLN A 38 4.80 -9.54 17.20
C GLN A 38 5.74 -9.73 18.40
N LYS A 39 7.02 -9.35 18.26
CA LYS A 39 7.98 -9.40 19.37
C LYS A 39 7.58 -8.46 20.52
N ILE A 40 7.08 -7.27 20.20
CA ILE A 40 6.57 -6.30 21.19
C ILE A 40 5.35 -6.86 21.93
N ASP A 41 4.41 -7.48 21.21
CA ASP A 41 3.20 -8.08 21.80
C ASP A 41 3.53 -9.26 22.73
N GLN A 42 4.54 -10.06 22.35
CA GLN A 42 5.11 -11.15 23.16
C GLN A 42 6.01 -10.67 24.31
N GLU A 43 6.14 -9.36 24.50
CA GLU A 43 6.97 -8.72 25.54
C GLU A 43 8.47 -9.05 25.43
N ILE A 44 8.93 -9.40 24.24
CA ILE A 44 10.33 -9.70 23.96
C ILE A 44 11.04 -8.39 23.56
N GLY A 45 11.99 -7.93 24.38
CA GLY A 45 12.87 -6.80 24.04
C GLY A 45 12.12 -5.54 23.61
N ILE A 46 11.03 -5.20 24.32
CA ILE A 46 10.03 -4.19 23.91
C ILE A 46 10.68 -2.89 23.44
N GLU A 47 11.53 -2.27 24.27
CA GLU A 47 12.15 -0.98 23.94
C GLU A 47 13.03 -1.04 22.69
N THR A 48 13.83 -2.11 22.57
CA THR A 48 14.71 -2.32 21.41
C THR A 48 13.90 -2.53 20.13
N ASN A 49 12.89 -3.40 20.17
CA ASN A 49 12.03 -3.67 19.01
C ASN A 49 11.16 -2.47 18.66
N PHE A 50 10.69 -1.69 19.64
CA PHE A 50 9.94 -0.46 19.42
C PHE A 50 10.82 0.61 18.77
N SER A 51 12.06 0.78 19.23
CA SER A 51 13.01 1.68 18.58
C SER A 51 13.33 1.27 17.14
N ALA A 52 13.43 -0.03 16.87
CA ALA A 52 13.61 -0.54 15.50
C ALA A 52 12.36 -0.27 14.65
N LEU A 53 11.16 -0.52 15.21
CA LEU A 53 9.88 -0.30 14.54
C LEU A 53 9.72 1.17 14.13
N ILE A 54 10.12 2.12 14.98
CA ILE A 54 10.11 3.55 14.65
C ILE A 54 10.93 3.86 13.41
N THR A 55 12.15 3.33 13.34
CA THR A 55 13.04 3.54 12.17
C THR A 55 12.42 2.92 10.92
N SER A 56 11.97 1.67 11.01
CA SER A 56 11.35 0.95 9.88
C SER A 56 10.09 1.63 9.36
N VAL A 57 9.23 2.18 10.23
CA VAL A 57 8.02 2.90 9.80
C VAL A 57 8.37 4.18 9.04
N LYS A 58 9.42 4.91 9.45
CA LYS A 58 9.86 6.13 8.73
C LYS A 58 10.43 5.81 7.36
N GLU A 59 11.25 4.76 7.26
CA GLU A 59 11.79 4.27 6.00
C GLU A 59 10.67 3.77 5.08
N PHE A 60 9.75 2.98 5.63
CA PHE A 60 8.58 2.48 4.90
C PHE A 60 7.70 3.59 4.36
N LYS A 61 7.36 4.59 5.19
CA LYS A 61 6.57 5.74 4.74
C LYS A 61 7.26 6.46 3.57
N THR A 62 8.58 6.66 3.67
CA THR A 62 9.37 7.30 2.60
C THR A 62 9.34 6.50 1.30
N ALA A 63 9.28 5.17 1.37
CA ALA A 63 9.18 4.30 0.21
C ALA A 63 7.75 4.19 -0.35
N LEU A 64 6.73 4.19 0.53
CA LEU A 64 5.32 4.05 0.17
C LEU A 64 4.74 5.32 -0.44
N ASP A 65 5.08 6.50 0.08
CA ASP A 65 4.46 7.76 -0.35
C ASP A 65 4.54 7.97 -1.88
N PRO A 66 5.70 7.80 -2.56
CA PRO A 66 5.77 7.99 -4.02
C PRO A 66 4.93 6.99 -4.80
N HIS A 67 4.79 5.76 -4.29
CA HIS A 67 3.96 4.73 -4.92
C HIS A 67 2.48 5.13 -4.89
N SER A 68 1.96 5.48 -3.71
CA SER A 68 0.59 5.96 -3.57
C SER A 68 0.34 7.27 -4.34
N GLU A 69 1.34 8.16 -4.45
CA GLU A 69 1.23 9.40 -5.25
C GLU A 69 1.11 9.13 -6.75
N ARG A 70 1.82 8.13 -7.29
CA ARG A 70 1.66 7.72 -8.69
C ARG A 70 0.25 7.16 -8.94
N GLU A 71 -0.29 6.42 -7.99
CA GLU A 71 -1.62 5.84 -8.12
C GLU A 71 -2.73 6.89 -8.01
N GLU A 72 -2.76 7.63 -6.90
CA GLU A 72 -3.76 8.68 -6.64
C GLU A 72 -3.64 9.86 -7.61
N GLY A 73 -2.43 10.18 -8.04
CA GLY A 73 -2.16 11.33 -8.90
C GLY A 73 -2.25 11.04 -10.41
N VAL A 74 -2.17 9.76 -10.81
CA VAL A 74 -2.10 9.38 -12.23
C VAL A 74 -3.05 8.23 -12.55
N LEU A 75 -2.82 7.04 -12.01
CA LEU A 75 -3.58 5.84 -12.40
C LEU A 75 -5.08 5.98 -12.07
N PHE A 76 -5.41 6.35 -10.84
CA PHE A 76 -6.80 6.44 -10.37
C PHE A 76 -7.59 7.51 -11.13
N PRO A 77 -7.06 8.73 -11.38
CA PRO A 77 -7.72 9.71 -12.25
C PRO A 77 -7.97 9.18 -13.66
N MET A 78 -7.00 8.49 -14.27
CA MET A 78 -7.15 7.94 -15.62
C MET A 78 -8.25 6.86 -15.67
N MET A 79 -8.26 5.94 -14.71
CA MET A 79 -9.35 4.97 -14.59
C MET A 79 -10.70 5.64 -14.27
N GLY A 80 -10.68 6.68 -13.45
CA GLY A 80 -11.85 7.43 -13.02
C GLY A 80 -12.65 8.05 -14.17
N VAL A 81 -12.03 8.34 -15.31
CA VAL A 81 -12.72 8.80 -16.53
C VAL A 81 -13.75 7.76 -17.02
N TYR A 82 -13.47 6.48 -16.82
CA TYR A 82 -14.29 5.38 -17.32
C TYR A 82 -15.29 4.85 -16.29
N ILE A 83 -14.91 4.77 -15.02
CA ILE A 83 -15.70 4.12 -13.96
C ILE A 83 -16.14 5.06 -12.83
N GLY A 84 -15.73 6.33 -12.89
CA GLY A 84 -15.91 7.28 -11.80
C GLY A 84 -14.96 7.04 -10.63
N THR A 85 -14.86 8.02 -9.73
CA THR A 85 -14.00 7.98 -8.54
C THR A 85 -14.79 7.98 -7.23
N THR A 86 -16.05 8.42 -7.24
CA THR A 86 -16.85 8.60 -6.01
C THR A 86 -17.51 7.33 -5.50
N SER A 87 -17.47 6.25 -6.28
CA SER A 87 -18.00 4.94 -5.91
C SER A 87 -17.28 3.83 -6.67
N GLY A 88 -17.38 2.59 -6.20
CA GLY A 88 -16.74 1.45 -6.85
C GLY A 88 -15.28 1.27 -6.45
N PRO A 89 -14.45 0.61 -7.28
CA PRO A 89 -13.13 0.14 -6.86
C PRO A 89 -12.19 1.29 -6.50
N ILE A 90 -12.16 2.39 -7.26
CA ILE A 90 -11.27 3.53 -6.97
C ILE A 90 -11.54 4.13 -5.58
N ALA A 91 -12.82 4.34 -5.23
CA ALA A 91 -13.20 4.86 -3.92
C ALA A 91 -12.75 3.95 -2.77
N VAL A 92 -12.75 2.62 -2.98
CA VAL A 92 -12.26 1.65 -1.99
C VAL A 92 -10.74 1.75 -1.85
N MET A 93 -10.02 1.87 -2.97
CA MET A 93 -8.55 1.99 -2.94
C MET A 93 -8.12 3.29 -2.23
N GLU A 94 -8.70 4.42 -2.58
CA GLU A 94 -8.42 5.70 -1.91
C GLU A 94 -8.76 5.67 -0.42
N TYR A 95 -9.86 5.01 -0.05
CA TYR A 95 -10.22 4.81 1.36
C TYR A 95 -9.18 3.97 2.12
N GLU A 96 -8.69 2.88 1.53
CA GLU A 96 -7.67 2.03 2.15
C GLU A 96 -6.32 2.75 2.27
N HIS A 97 -5.94 3.56 1.28
CA HIS A 97 -4.80 4.48 1.38
C HIS A 97 -4.94 5.44 2.57
N ASP A 98 -6.09 6.11 2.71
CA ASP A 98 -6.35 7.03 3.82
C ASP A 98 -6.29 6.32 5.18
N GLN A 99 -6.86 5.12 5.28
CA GLN A 99 -6.78 4.31 6.50
C GLN A 99 -5.34 3.96 6.86
N ALA A 100 -4.55 3.46 5.90
CA ALA A 100 -3.16 3.10 6.12
C ALA A 100 -2.31 4.33 6.50
N LYS A 101 -2.45 5.44 5.77
CA LYS A 101 -1.79 6.74 6.07
C LYS A 101 -2.14 7.24 7.47
N THR A 102 -3.41 7.14 7.86
CA THR A 102 -3.88 7.51 9.20
C THR A 102 -3.22 6.66 10.28
N LYS A 103 -3.18 5.33 10.12
CA LYS A 103 -2.54 4.43 11.11
C LYS A 103 -1.05 4.71 11.28
N ILE A 104 -0.34 4.93 10.17
CA ILE A 104 1.09 5.29 10.18
C ILE A 104 1.30 6.66 10.83
N GLY A 105 0.46 7.65 10.51
CA GLY A 105 0.51 8.99 11.10
C GLY A 105 0.22 9.01 12.61
N GLU A 106 -0.78 8.26 13.06
CA GLU A 106 -1.10 8.08 14.48
C GLU A 106 0.08 7.45 15.24
N PHE A 107 0.72 6.42 14.66
CA PHE A 107 1.92 5.82 15.24
C PHE A 107 3.06 6.84 15.41
N LEU A 108 3.34 7.61 14.34
CA LEU A 108 4.41 8.63 14.35
C LEU A 108 4.10 9.78 15.32
N THR A 109 2.83 10.15 15.50
CA THR A 109 2.43 11.17 16.47
C THR A 109 2.57 10.67 17.91
N ASN A 110 2.24 9.41 18.17
CA ASN A 110 2.34 8.82 19.50
C ASN A 110 3.79 8.81 20.02
N ILE A 111 4.76 8.55 19.15
CA ILE A 111 6.18 8.50 19.54
C ILE A 111 6.77 9.88 19.85
N GLU A 112 6.28 10.95 19.21
CA GLU A 112 6.71 12.33 19.48
C GLU A 112 6.28 12.79 20.87
N ASN A 113 5.15 12.28 21.36
CA ASN A 113 4.64 12.56 22.69
C ASN A 113 5.33 11.74 23.81
N LYS A 114 6.46 11.07 23.50
CA LYS A 114 7.31 10.29 24.43
C LYS A 114 6.53 9.24 25.22
N SER A 115 6.01 8.23 24.51
CA SER A 115 5.43 7.02 25.13
C SER A 115 6.44 6.36 26.07
N GLY A 116 6.28 6.59 27.38
CA GLY A 116 7.19 6.08 28.40
C GLY A 116 6.69 4.79 29.04
N ALA A 117 5.41 4.46 28.86
CA ALA A 117 4.82 3.23 29.38
C ALA A 117 4.85 2.11 28.33
N ILE A 118 5.23 0.90 28.75
CA ILE A 118 5.20 -0.32 27.91
C ILE A 118 3.84 -0.51 27.24
N GLU A 119 2.75 -0.24 27.97
CA GLU A 119 1.39 -0.35 27.43
C GLU A 119 1.11 0.63 26.28
N GLU A 120 1.72 1.83 26.29
CA GLU A 120 1.60 2.79 25.20
C GLU A 120 2.39 2.33 23.97
N MET A 121 3.56 1.72 24.16
CA MET A 121 4.34 1.13 23.07
C MET A 121 3.60 -0.02 22.40
N LYS A 122 2.97 -0.92 23.18
CA LYS A 122 2.14 -2.01 22.67
C LYS A 122 0.95 -1.49 21.87
N LYS A 123 0.22 -0.50 22.40
CA LYS A 123 -0.89 0.16 21.68
C LYS A 123 -0.45 0.84 20.40
N ALA A 124 0.70 1.51 20.41
CA ALA A 124 1.26 2.12 19.21
C ALA A 124 1.63 1.04 18.16
N ALA A 125 2.28 -0.06 18.57
CA ALA A 125 2.61 -1.16 17.67
C ALA A 125 1.38 -1.79 16.99
N GLN A 126 0.22 -1.83 17.66
CA GLN A 126 -1.05 -2.29 17.07
C GLN A 126 -1.53 -1.45 15.88
N LEU A 127 -1.16 -0.16 15.82
CA LEU A 127 -1.45 0.70 14.68
C LEU A 127 -0.68 0.23 13.44
N VAL A 128 0.61 -0.10 13.61
CA VAL A 128 1.45 -0.62 12.52
C VAL A 128 0.96 -2.00 12.08
N GLN A 129 0.56 -2.85 13.03
CA GLN A 129 -0.07 -4.13 12.74
C GLN A 129 -1.37 -3.98 11.93
N SER A 130 -2.18 -2.95 12.23
CA SER A 130 -3.40 -2.67 11.47
C SER A 130 -3.06 -2.22 10.04
N ALA A 131 -2.07 -1.32 9.89
CA ALA A 131 -1.60 -0.88 8.57
C ALA A 131 -1.06 -2.05 7.73
N TYR A 132 -0.37 -3.01 8.35
CA TYR A 132 0.10 -4.24 7.70
C TYR A 132 -1.03 -5.02 7.02
N PHE A 133 -2.11 -5.30 7.74
CA PHE A 133 -3.22 -6.07 7.17
C PHE A 133 -3.94 -5.31 6.06
N ILE A 134 -4.14 -4.01 6.24
CA ILE A 134 -4.76 -3.15 5.20
C ILE A 134 -3.91 -3.19 3.93
N LEU A 135 -2.62 -2.87 4.02
CA LEU A 135 -1.76 -2.72 2.85
C LEU A 135 -1.46 -4.05 2.15
N THR A 136 -1.38 -5.16 2.89
CA THR A 136 -1.22 -6.49 2.27
C THR A 136 -2.45 -6.89 1.46
N GLU A 137 -3.65 -6.62 1.98
CA GLU A 137 -4.89 -6.85 1.23
C GLU A 137 -5.01 -5.87 0.05
N HIS A 138 -4.60 -4.62 0.25
CA HIS A 138 -4.59 -3.57 -0.75
C HIS A 138 -3.76 -3.94 -1.98
N PHE A 139 -2.47 -4.29 -1.80
CA PHE A 139 -1.61 -4.72 -2.89
C PHE A 139 -2.16 -5.94 -3.62
N SER A 140 -2.81 -6.87 -2.90
CA SER A 140 -3.48 -8.00 -3.52
C SER A 140 -4.65 -7.59 -4.42
N LYS A 141 -5.45 -6.59 -4.01
CA LYS A 141 -6.52 -6.02 -4.85
C LYS A 141 -5.96 -5.34 -6.08
N GLU A 142 -4.86 -4.60 -5.95
CA GLU A 142 -4.21 -3.95 -7.09
C GLU A 142 -3.75 -4.97 -8.11
N GLU A 143 -2.98 -5.95 -7.67
CA GLU A 143 -2.36 -6.91 -8.57
C GLU A 143 -3.37 -7.84 -9.25
N ASN A 144 -4.43 -8.24 -8.54
CA ASN A 144 -5.36 -9.25 -9.00
C ASN A 144 -6.64 -8.67 -9.61
N VAL A 145 -6.98 -7.41 -9.28
CA VAL A 145 -8.22 -6.77 -9.72
C VAL A 145 -7.94 -5.46 -10.45
N LEU A 146 -7.28 -4.50 -9.80
CA LEU A 146 -7.21 -3.14 -10.32
C LEU A 146 -6.31 -3.03 -11.56
N PHE A 147 -5.08 -3.56 -11.52
CA PHE A 147 -4.16 -3.50 -12.66
C PHE A 147 -4.67 -4.31 -13.86
N PRO A 148 -5.20 -5.54 -13.71
CA PRO A 148 -5.84 -6.24 -14.82
C PRO A 148 -7.06 -5.50 -15.38
N MET A 149 -7.80 -4.76 -14.54
CA MET A 149 -8.91 -3.92 -14.96
C MET A 149 -8.40 -2.72 -15.77
N ALA A 150 -7.40 -1.99 -15.27
CA ALA A 150 -6.75 -0.88 -15.96
C ALA A 150 -6.20 -1.32 -17.33
N GLU A 151 -5.53 -2.48 -17.40
CA GLU A 151 -4.96 -3.01 -18.64
C GLU A 151 -6.00 -3.28 -19.73
N ARG A 152 -7.23 -3.67 -19.36
CA ARG A 152 -8.32 -3.91 -20.30
C ARG A 152 -9.08 -2.64 -20.67
N MET A 153 -9.06 -1.65 -19.79
CA MET A 153 -9.86 -0.42 -19.93
C MET A 153 -9.12 0.66 -20.70
N LEU A 154 -7.85 0.89 -20.38
CA LEU A 154 -7.04 1.94 -20.99
C LEU A 154 -6.68 1.58 -22.44
N THR A 155 -6.64 2.58 -23.33
CA THR A 155 -6.11 2.40 -24.68
C THR A 155 -4.58 2.27 -24.67
N ASP A 156 -3.99 1.85 -25.79
CA ASP A 156 -2.53 1.74 -25.90
C ASP A 156 -1.83 3.11 -25.75
N GLU A 157 -2.47 4.18 -26.21
CA GLU A 157 -1.99 5.56 -26.00
C GLU A 157 -2.06 5.97 -24.54
N GLU A 158 -3.15 5.68 -23.83
CA GLU A 158 -3.29 5.97 -22.40
C GLU A 158 -2.31 5.14 -21.55
N LYS A 159 -2.01 3.90 -21.94
CA LYS A 159 -1.00 3.09 -21.26
C LYS A 159 0.41 3.67 -21.39
N GLU A 160 0.75 4.22 -22.56
CA GLU A 160 2.02 4.92 -22.74
C GLU A 160 2.02 6.24 -21.96
N GLU A 161 0.92 7.00 -21.97
CA GLU A 161 0.77 8.22 -21.17
C GLU A 161 0.94 7.94 -19.66
N LEU A 162 0.31 6.86 -19.16
CA LEU A 162 0.49 6.39 -17.78
C LEU A 162 1.98 6.16 -17.50
N TYR A 163 2.67 5.39 -18.34
CA TYR A 163 4.08 5.08 -18.15
C TYR A 163 4.96 6.34 -18.08
N GLN A 164 4.69 7.34 -18.93
CA GLN A 164 5.44 8.60 -18.92
C GLN A 164 5.17 9.42 -17.64
N LYS A 165 3.89 9.61 -17.28
CA LYS A 165 3.50 10.44 -16.13
C LYS A 165 4.02 9.89 -14.80
N ILE A 166 4.06 8.56 -14.66
CA ILE A 166 4.57 7.96 -13.43
C ILE A 166 6.10 8.05 -13.30
N GLN A 167 6.86 8.41 -14.34
CA GLN A 167 8.30 8.70 -14.20
C GLN A 167 8.57 10.08 -13.58
N GLU A 168 7.61 11.00 -13.71
CA GLU A 168 7.74 12.39 -13.26
C GLU A 168 7.38 12.59 -11.78
N LYS A 169 7.02 11.49 -11.11
CA LYS A 169 6.55 11.41 -9.72
C LYS A 169 7.45 10.48 -8.90
#